data_AF-A0A498P370-F1
#
_entry.id   AF-A0A498P370-F1
#
_cell.length_a   1.000
_cell.length_b   1.000
_cell.length_c   1.000
_cell.angle_alpha   90.00
_cell.angle_beta   90.00
_cell.angle_gamma   90.00
#
_symmetry.space_group_name_H-M   'P 1'
#
loop_
_entity.id
_entity.type
_entity.pdbx_description
1 polymer ?
#
loop_
_entity_poly.entity_id
_entity_poly.type
_entity_poly.pdbx_seq_one_letter_code
_entity_poly.pdbx_strand_id
1 'polypeptide(L)'
;MDDILVFGASQTEHDQRLFAVLKKLQKGGVTLNQKCEFSKKSVKFLGQILDESGVQADPEKVWAITHMSEPTNTSEMRRFMDLSQRKSSVLLEVLKLQTQKKQVNLSGCSEEESEVMSFIQCLPYISQLRLSGYMVVRAVQALRSMKVRAPITVNKLTLDMNVEQQSERNQSILLRLWTVQSLNLMGCKIQSVSVSVLLCHQGPVTLSLSDVTLQMMVECVYEAQEDELTECFLQKVGDDLTFCSLSWKEFHYFLQHGNQQNTVNLRYGNIQVNIREILPFLSRIKFECLSSVFMLCVIREIYESGSAGFVSGLLSSVENYINLQCRDLDSVHCDALRFTLQHCTAASLNLQWTSIPEEELESILPLFTHVSHLSVDRWLLLKMLHCCSVSDVQQEAASVLLSILQHKLDFSCRSALDLTTNTDSEPLHLTADDCRATSRVIQRDHSDTKTQLILQDCEIHTAGMDELFPVLHSVQLCCDKSLLLQFLAHVRPEEAESLSGALGEELDLSQTQLDPQVCRGLVLILEYCEGLTELDLSQCRLTDHSLDLLLPNLHKVQNIDGNNITDAGAQKIHSIVTRNSNIKTVRLFNNRIESREIFSTDPRFEIC
;
A
#
# COMPACT_ATOMS: atom_id res chain seq x y z
N MET A 1 -67.39 5.30 2.64
CA MET A 1 -66.98 3.97 2.13
C MET A 1 -66.03 4.33 1.03
N ASP A 2 -64.74 4.16 1.28
CA ASP A 2 -63.77 5.02 0.59
C ASP A 2 -63.11 4.29 -0.58
N ASP A 3 -62.93 2.97 -0.49
CA ASP A 3 -62.44 2.13 -1.60
C ASP A 3 -63.22 0.81 -1.71
N ILE A 4 -63.66 0.46 -2.93
CA ILE A 4 -64.36 -0.81 -3.24
C ILE A 4 -63.58 -1.53 -4.34
N LEU A 5 -63.13 -2.76 -4.05
CA LEU A 5 -62.47 -3.62 -5.04
C LEU A 5 -63.44 -4.69 -5.55
N VAL A 6 -63.55 -4.83 -6.88
CA VAL A 6 -64.32 -5.90 -7.53
C VAL A 6 -63.37 -6.71 -8.40
N PHE A 7 -63.41 -8.05 -8.27
CA PHE A 7 -62.55 -8.97 -9.03
C PHE A 7 -63.33 -10.23 -9.45
N GLY A 8 -62.87 -10.86 -10.52
CA GLY A 8 -63.41 -12.13 -11.05
C GLY A 8 -62.30 -12.94 -11.72
N ALA A 9 -62.44 -14.26 -11.78
CA ALA A 9 -61.43 -15.13 -12.40
C ALA A 9 -61.45 -15.05 -13.94
N SER A 10 -62.54 -14.53 -14.51
CA SER A 10 -62.68 -14.21 -15.93
C SER A 10 -63.34 -12.84 -16.12
N GLN A 11 -63.16 -12.23 -17.28
CA GLN A 11 -63.80 -10.94 -17.61
C GLN A 11 -65.32 -11.01 -17.45
N THR A 12 -65.94 -12.10 -17.92
CA THR A 12 -67.39 -12.31 -17.85
C THR A 12 -67.89 -12.37 -16.40
N GLU A 13 -67.15 -13.04 -15.52
CA GLU A 13 -67.47 -13.12 -14.10
C GLU A 13 -67.24 -11.79 -13.38
N HIS A 14 -66.14 -11.10 -13.70
CA HIS A 14 -65.85 -9.75 -13.20
C HIS A 14 -66.99 -8.80 -13.54
N ASP A 15 -67.43 -8.76 -14.81
CA ASP A 15 -68.46 -7.83 -15.26
C ASP A 15 -69.82 -8.13 -14.61
N GLN A 16 -70.18 -9.41 -14.45
CA GLN A 16 -71.38 -9.80 -13.72
C GLN A 16 -71.36 -9.31 -12.27
N ARG A 17 -70.22 -9.46 -11.58
CA ARG A 17 -70.04 -8.99 -10.20
C ARG A 17 -70.05 -7.46 -10.12
N LEU A 18 -69.39 -6.79 -11.06
CA LEU A 18 -69.37 -5.34 -11.16
C LEU A 18 -70.79 -4.80 -11.34
N PHE A 19 -71.57 -5.33 -12.28
CA PHE A 19 -72.96 -4.94 -12.47
C PHE A 19 -73.82 -5.16 -11.22
N ALA A 20 -73.62 -6.27 -10.49
CA ALA A 20 -74.34 -6.52 -9.24
C ALA A 20 -73.98 -5.50 -8.15
N VAL A 21 -72.70 -5.14 -8.03
CA VAL A 21 -72.21 -4.11 -7.10
C VAL A 21 -72.77 -2.74 -7.47
N LEU A 22 -72.68 -2.33 -8.74
CA LEU A 22 -73.22 -1.06 -9.24
C LEU A 22 -74.72 -0.94 -8.97
N LYS A 23 -75.50 -2.00 -9.20
CA LYS A 23 -76.95 -2.03 -8.94
C LYS A 23 -77.28 -1.90 -7.44
N LYS A 24 -76.44 -2.47 -6.56
CA LYS A 24 -76.58 -2.30 -5.10
C LYS A 24 -76.23 -0.88 -4.67
N LEU A 25 -75.13 -0.32 -5.19
CA LEU A 25 -74.72 1.06 -4.90
C LEU A 25 -75.78 2.07 -5.35
N GLN A 26 -76.36 1.87 -6.54
CA GLN A 26 -77.44 2.70 -7.05
C GLN A 26 -78.69 2.63 -6.17
N LYS A 27 -79.11 1.43 -5.72
CA LYS A 27 -80.22 1.28 -4.77
C LYS A 27 -79.95 1.91 -3.40
N GLY A 28 -78.68 1.96 -2.99
CA GLY A 28 -78.23 2.60 -1.75
C GLY A 28 -78.00 4.11 -1.87
N GLY A 29 -78.25 4.74 -3.02
CA GLY A 29 -78.07 6.18 -3.23
C GLY A 29 -76.60 6.64 -3.32
N VAL A 30 -75.65 5.73 -3.56
CA VAL A 30 -74.21 6.05 -3.64
C VAL A 30 -73.84 6.48 -5.06
N THR A 31 -73.19 7.64 -5.19
CA THR A 31 -72.64 8.16 -6.46
C THR A 31 -71.15 7.87 -6.59
N LEU A 32 -70.73 7.40 -7.77
CA LEU A 32 -69.32 7.15 -8.10
C LEU A 32 -68.64 8.43 -8.62
N ASN A 33 -67.33 8.59 -8.36
CA ASN A 33 -66.54 9.72 -8.84
C ASN A 33 -65.60 9.31 -9.99
N GLN A 34 -64.88 10.28 -10.57
CA GLN A 34 -63.98 10.06 -11.72
C GLN A 34 -62.71 9.25 -11.40
N LYS A 35 -62.45 8.91 -10.12
CA LYS A 35 -61.32 8.08 -9.71
C LYS A 35 -61.62 6.57 -9.79
N CYS A 36 -62.86 6.19 -10.13
CA CYS A 36 -63.20 4.80 -10.33
C CYS A 36 -62.54 4.24 -11.60
N GLU A 37 -61.69 3.24 -11.43
CA GLU A 37 -61.08 2.51 -12.53
C GLU A 37 -61.82 1.19 -12.78
N PHE A 38 -62.13 0.89 -14.04
CA PHE A 38 -62.85 -0.32 -14.42
C PHE A 38 -62.01 -1.18 -15.36
N SER A 39 -62.15 -2.50 -15.25
CA SER A 39 -61.55 -3.49 -16.16
C SER A 39 -60.03 -3.40 -16.29
N LYS A 40 -59.34 -3.11 -15.19
CA LYS A 40 -57.87 -3.09 -15.11
C LYS A 40 -57.34 -4.48 -14.79
N LYS A 41 -56.23 -4.87 -15.42
CA LYS A 41 -55.49 -6.10 -15.10
C LYS A 41 -54.63 -5.98 -13.85
N SER A 42 -54.29 -4.75 -13.45
CA SER A 42 -53.51 -4.44 -12.26
C SER A 42 -54.04 -3.16 -11.62
N VAL A 43 -54.18 -3.13 -10.29
CA VAL A 43 -54.67 -1.96 -9.54
C VAL A 43 -53.91 -1.80 -8.22
N LYS A 44 -53.62 -0.54 -7.87
CA LYS A 44 -53.03 -0.19 -6.56
C LYS A 44 -54.15 -0.06 -5.53
N PHE A 45 -54.15 -0.93 -4.52
CA PHE A 45 -55.15 -0.95 -3.45
C PHE A 45 -54.46 -1.00 -2.09
N LEU A 46 -54.76 -0.05 -1.20
CA LEU A 46 -54.17 0.08 0.15
C LEU A 46 -52.62 0.04 0.18
N GLY A 47 -51.96 0.54 -0.87
CA GLY A 47 -50.50 0.59 -0.96
C GLY A 47 -49.81 -0.72 -1.32
N GLN A 48 -50.55 -1.66 -1.91
CA GLN A 48 -50.07 -2.88 -2.58
C GLN A 48 -50.56 -2.89 -4.04
N ILE A 49 -49.88 -3.62 -4.91
CA ILE A 49 -50.33 -3.85 -6.29
C ILE A 49 -51.02 -5.20 -6.37
N LEU A 50 -52.26 -5.21 -6.88
CA LEU A 50 -53.04 -6.43 -7.09
C LEU A 50 -53.13 -6.72 -8.58
N ASP A 51 -52.70 -7.90 -9.01
CA ASP A 51 -52.78 -8.34 -10.41
C ASP A 51 -53.18 -9.83 -10.52
N GLU A 52 -53.12 -10.39 -11.73
CA GLU A 52 -53.45 -11.80 -12.01
C GLU A 52 -52.55 -12.81 -11.29
N SER A 53 -51.35 -12.40 -10.86
CA SER A 53 -50.40 -13.23 -10.10
C SER A 53 -50.61 -13.15 -8.59
N GLY A 54 -51.46 -12.23 -8.11
CA GLY A 54 -51.84 -12.10 -6.71
C GLY A 54 -51.50 -10.72 -6.11
N VAL A 55 -51.11 -10.71 -4.83
CA VAL A 55 -50.78 -9.50 -4.09
C VAL A 55 -49.27 -9.25 -4.16
N GLN A 56 -48.86 -8.14 -4.75
CA GLN A 56 -47.46 -7.73 -4.84
C GLN A 56 -47.18 -6.48 -3.99
N ALA A 57 -45.97 -6.42 -3.42
CA ALA A 57 -45.49 -5.24 -2.72
C ALA A 57 -45.24 -4.10 -3.73
N ASP A 58 -45.62 -2.89 -3.35
CA ASP A 58 -45.41 -1.69 -4.19
C ASP A 58 -43.90 -1.48 -4.46
N PRO A 59 -43.45 -1.54 -5.73
CA PRO A 59 -42.05 -1.37 -6.09
C PRO A 59 -41.44 -0.07 -5.55
N GLU A 60 -42.23 1.00 -5.42
CA GLU A 60 -41.78 2.28 -4.86
C GLU A 60 -41.40 2.18 -3.38
N LYS A 61 -42.05 1.29 -2.61
CA LYS A 61 -41.73 1.07 -1.18
C LYS A 61 -40.55 0.13 -0.99
N VAL A 62 -40.33 -0.80 -1.92
CA VAL A 62 -39.23 -1.77 -1.87
C VAL A 62 -37.93 -1.18 -2.45
N TRP A 63 -38.03 -0.12 -3.26
CA TRP A 63 -36.89 0.57 -3.86
C TRP A 63 -35.88 1.07 -2.82
N ALA A 64 -36.36 1.69 -1.74
CA ALA A 64 -35.50 2.21 -0.67
C ALA A 64 -34.68 1.14 0.06
N ILE A 65 -35.15 -0.12 0.06
CA ILE A 65 -34.46 -1.25 0.70
C ILE A 65 -33.50 -1.92 -0.28
N THR A 66 -33.88 -1.98 -1.56
CA THR A 66 -33.10 -2.63 -2.63
C THR A 66 -31.96 -1.77 -3.17
N HIS A 67 -32.06 -0.44 -3.04
CA HIS A 67 -31.07 0.54 -3.55
C HIS A 67 -30.37 1.32 -2.44
N MET A 68 -30.36 0.80 -1.21
CA MET A 68 -29.63 1.42 -0.10
C MET A 68 -28.11 1.28 -0.32
N SER A 69 -27.42 2.42 -0.37
CA SER A 69 -25.95 2.48 -0.48
C SER A 69 -25.26 1.87 0.74
N GLU A 70 -24.10 1.25 0.53
CA GLU A 70 -23.31 0.70 1.64
C GLU A 70 -22.83 1.83 2.58
N PRO A 71 -22.97 1.65 3.92
CA PRO A 71 -22.51 2.65 4.87
C PRO A 71 -20.98 2.76 4.82
N THR A 72 -20.47 3.98 4.71
CA THR A 72 -19.04 4.25 4.48
C THR A 72 -18.28 4.65 5.74
N ASN A 73 -18.99 4.89 6.84
CA ASN A 73 -18.39 5.32 8.10
C ASN A 73 -19.07 4.69 9.33
N THR A 74 -18.36 4.71 10.46
CA THR A 74 -18.78 4.12 11.75
C THR A 74 -20.06 4.73 12.32
N SER A 75 -20.40 5.97 11.95
CA SER A 75 -21.62 6.66 12.38
C SER A 75 -22.85 6.22 11.58
N GLU A 76 -22.72 6.06 10.27
CA GLU A 76 -23.71 5.47 9.38
C GLU A 76 -23.94 3.99 9.72
N MET A 77 -22.88 3.27 10.06
CA MET A 77 -22.94 1.89 10.51
C MET A 77 -23.66 1.74 11.87
N ARG A 78 -23.45 2.67 12.83
CA ARG A 78 -24.25 2.75 14.07
C ARG A 78 -25.73 3.05 13.80
N ARG A 79 -26.03 3.91 12.84
CA ARG A 79 -27.41 4.19 12.40
C ARG A 79 -28.06 3.01 11.66
N PHE A 80 -27.26 2.18 11.00
CA PHE A 80 -27.73 1.02 10.24
C PHE A 80 -28.27 -0.09 11.17
N MET A 81 -27.73 -0.24 12.38
CA MET A 81 -28.06 -1.37 13.28
C MET A 81 -28.08 -1.01 14.78
N ASP A 82 -28.75 0.07 15.16
CA ASP A 82 -29.22 0.18 16.54
C ASP A 82 -30.52 -0.62 16.71
N LEU A 83 -30.39 -1.88 17.14
CA LEU A 83 -31.52 -2.78 17.40
C LEU A 83 -32.29 -2.45 18.68
N SER A 84 -31.81 -1.49 19.49
CA SER A 84 -32.61 -1.00 20.63
C SER A 84 -33.90 -0.30 20.20
N GLN A 85 -34.01 0.10 18.92
CA GLN A 85 -35.15 0.85 18.39
C GLN A 85 -35.89 0.17 17.21
N ARG A 86 -35.56 -1.07 16.82
CA ARG A 86 -36.16 -1.76 15.64
C ARG A 86 -36.46 -3.24 15.90
N LYS A 87 -37.60 -3.73 15.38
CA LYS A 87 -38.00 -5.14 15.47
C LYS A 87 -37.02 -6.04 14.69
N SER A 88 -36.36 -6.97 15.40
CA SER A 88 -35.37 -7.90 14.85
C SER A 88 -35.93 -8.87 13.78
N SER A 89 -37.24 -9.07 13.71
CA SER A 89 -37.89 -9.86 12.65
C SER A 89 -37.73 -9.25 11.24
N VAL A 90 -37.67 -7.92 11.13
CA VAL A 90 -37.45 -7.22 9.86
C VAL A 90 -35.98 -7.33 9.44
N LEU A 91 -35.06 -7.33 10.40
CA LEU A 91 -33.62 -7.49 10.16
C LEU A 91 -33.31 -8.85 9.52
N LEU A 92 -33.95 -9.92 9.99
CA LEU A 92 -33.74 -11.27 9.47
C LEU A 92 -34.12 -11.38 7.98
N GLU A 93 -35.26 -10.82 7.58
CA GLU A 93 -35.70 -10.83 6.19
C GLU A 93 -34.80 -9.97 5.29
N VAL A 94 -34.32 -8.82 5.80
CA VAL A 94 -33.34 -8.00 5.07
C VAL A 94 -32.02 -8.74 4.87
N LEU A 95 -31.50 -9.40 5.92
CA LEU A 95 -30.22 -10.13 5.85
C LEU A 95 -30.29 -11.36 4.94
N LYS A 96 -31.44 -12.04 4.85
CA LYS A 96 -31.66 -13.14 3.89
C LYS A 96 -31.56 -12.71 2.43
N LEU A 97 -31.89 -11.45 2.12
CA LEU A 97 -31.90 -10.89 0.77
C LEU A 97 -30.53 -10.32 0.35
N GLN A 98 -29.56 -10.24 1.26
CA GLN A 98 -28.22 -9.74 0.95
C GLN A 98 -27.30 -10.85 0.46
N THR A 99 -26.51 -10.55 -0.57
CA THR A 99 -25.52 -11.47 -1.16
C THR A 99 -24.22 -11.57 -0.37
N GLN A 100 -23.94 -10.60 0.52
CA GLN A 100 -22.72 -10.54 1.33
C GLN A 100 -23.02 -10.44 2.83
N LYS A 101 -22.23 -11.15 3.65
CA LYS A 101 -22.33 -11.11 5.11
C LYS A 101 -21.81 -9.78 5.68
N LYS A 102 -22.53 -9.19 6.63
CA LYS A 102 -22.21 -7.86 7.20
C LYS A 102 -21.59 -7.94 8.60
N GLN A 103 -20.83 -6.91 8.97
CA GLN A 103 -20.30 -6.72 10.33
C GLN A 103 -21.33 -5.98 11.19
N VAL A 104 -21.59 -6.48 12.40
CA VAL A 104 -22.65 -6.00 13.31
C VAL A 104 -22.08 -5.68 14.69
N ASN A 105 -22.47 -4.54 15.25
CA ASN A 105 -22.15 -4.17 16.63
C ASN A 105 -23.44 -4.08 17.47
N LEU A 106 -23.51 -4.85 18.54
CA LEU A 106 -24.64 -4.85 19.47
C LEU A 106 -24.20 -4.35 20.84
N SER A 107 -24.63 -3.13 21.14
CA SER A 107 -24.45 -2.49 22.45
C SER A 107 -25.65 -2.70 23.39
N GLY A 108 -26.86 -2.93 22.86
CA GLY A 108 -28.09 -3.15 23.62
C GLY A 108 -29.19 -3.85 22.81
N CYS A 109 -30.22 -4.37 23.49
CA CYS A 109 -31.38 -5.06 22.92
C CYS A 109 -32.58 -4.94 23.88
N SER A 110 -33.80 -5.11 23.38
CA SER A 110 -35.03 -5.10 24.19
C SER A 110 -35.00 -6.11 25.35
N GLU A 111 -35.80 -5.83 26.38
CA GLU A 111 -36.03 -6.76 27.49
C GLU A 111 -36.79 -8.02 27.05
N GLU A 112 -37.40 -8.02 25.86
CA GLU A 112 -38.13 -9.17 25.32
C GLU A 112 -37.20 -10.28 24.80
N GLU A 113 -37.38 -11.49 25.31
CA GLU A 113 -36.60 -12.68 24.92
C GLU A 113 -36.81 -13.05 23.44
N SER A 114 -38.01 -12.81 22.90
CA SER A 114 -38.37 -12.99 21.49
C SER A 114 -37.50 -12.18 20.53
N GLU A 115 -37.02 -11.01 20.95
CA GLU A 115 -36.17 -10.15 20.13
C GLU A 115 -34.73 -10.64 20.07
N VAL A 116 -34.19 -11.07 21.22
CA VAL A 116 -32.86 -11.73 21.30
C VAL A 116 -32.87 -13.01 20.45
N MET A 117 -33.97 -13.75 20.49
CA MET A 117 -34.17 -14.97 19.70
C MET A 117 -34.20 -14.71 18.19
N SER A 118 -34.91 -13.68 17.76
CA SER A 118 -34.96 -13.28 16.36
C SER A 118 -33.59 -12.78 15.87
N PHE A 119 -32.80 -12.15 16.75
CA PHE A 119 -31.42 -11.79 16.45
C PHE A 119 -30.52 -13.03 16.30
N ILE A 120 -30.63 -14.04 17.16
CA ILE A 120 -29.85 -15.28 17.05
C ILE A 120 -30.06 -15.94 15.66
N GLN A 121 -31.28 -15.85 15.10
CA GLN A 121 -31.57 -16.35 13.75
C GLN A 121 -30.86 -15.57 12.62
N CYS A 122 -30.41 -14.34 12.90
CA CYS A 122 -29.67 -13.50 11.95
C CYS A 122 -28.18 -13.84 11.86
N LEU A 123 -27.62 -14.54 12.85
CA LEU A 123 -26.18 -14.82 12.97
C LEU A 123 -25.55 -15.52 11.75
N PRO A 124 -26.22 -16.46 11.03
CA PRO A 124 -25.66 -17.08 9.84
C PRO A 124 -25.29 -16.08 8.72
N TYR A 125 -25.96 -14.92 8.69
CA TYR A 125 -25.79 -13.85 7.70
C TYR A 125 -24.79 -12.76 8.15
N ILE A 126 -24.19 -12.91 9.33
CA ILE A 126 -23.26 -11.95 9.92
C ILE A 126 -21.83 -12.49 9.81
N SER A 127 -20.90 -11.66 9.32
CA SER A 127 -19.49 -12.02 9.18
C SER A 127 -18.69 -11.72 10.44
N GLN A 128 -19.00 -10.61 11.11
CA GLN A 128 -18.33 -10.17 12.33
C GLN A 128 -19.36 -9.64 13.32
N LEU A 129 -19.30 -10.09 14.57
CA LEU A 129 -20.21 -9.67 15.63
C LEU A 129 -19.42 -9.05 16.77
N ARG A 130 -19.81 -7.85 17.22
CA ARG A 130 -19.33 -7.25 18.46
C ARG A 130 -20.46 -7.24 19.49
N LEU A 131 -20.20 -7.75 20.69
CA LEU A 131 -21.16 -7.81 21.80
C LEU A 131 -20.65 -7.01 23.00
N SER A 132 -21.51 -6.15 23.55
CA SER A 132 -21.29 -5.58 24.89
C SER A 132 -21.50 -6.64 25.98
N GLY A 133 -20.94 -6.42 27.17
CA GLY A 133 -21.13 -7.34 28.29
C GLY A 133 -22.58 -7.61 28.69
N TYR A 134 -23.45 -6.61 28.57
CA TYR A 134 -24.88 -6.80 28.75
C TYR A 134 -25.46 -7.81 27.74
N MET A 135 -25.09 -7.69 26.47
CA MET A 135 -25.57 -8.57 25.40
C MET A 135 -25.08 -10.01 25.53
N VAL A 136 -23.87 -10.22 26.06
CA VAL A 136 -23.35 -11.57 26.35
C VAL A 136 -24.23 -12.30 27.37
N VAL A 137 -24.60 -11.62 28.47
CA VAL A 137 -25.46 -12.21 29.52
C VAL A 137 -26.82 -12.59 28.94
N ARG A 138 -27.42 -11.69 28.15
CA ARG A 138 -28.74 -11.90 27.53
C ARG A 138 -28.73 -13.03 26.52
N ALA A 139 -27.70 -13.10 25.67
CA ALA A 139 -27.52 -14.20 24.73
C ALA A 139 -27.41 -15.55 25.46
N VAL A 140 -26.63 -15.63 26.54
CA VAL A 140 -26.50 -16.87 27.32
C VAL A 140 -27.81 -17.27 28.01
N GLN A 141 -28.58 -16.30 28.53
CA GLN A 141 -29.89 -16.57 29.13
C GLN A 141 -30.88 -17.15 28.10
N ALA A 142 -30.98 -16.53 26.92
CA ALA A 142 -31.81 -17.03 25.83
C ALA A 142 -31.37 -18.41 25.34
N LEU A 143 -30.06 -18.67 25.27
CA LEU A 143 -29.56 -19.99 24.86
C LEU A 143 -29.87 -21.08 25.88
N ARG A 144 -29.95 -20.76 27.18
CA ARG A 144 -30.32 -21.73 28.23
C ARG A 144 -31.81 -22.06 28.22
N SER A 145 -32.68 -21.12 27.82
CA SER A 145 -34.12 -21.36 27.70
C SER A 145 -34.48 -22.16 26.45
N MET A 146 -33.62 -22.12 25.43
CA MET A 146 -33.77 -22.91 24.22
C MET A 146 -33.34 -24.37 24.38
N LYS A 147 -34.07 -25.29 23.74
CA LYS A 147 -33.59 -26.62 23.36
C LYS A 147 -32.79 -26.57 22.05
N VAL A 148 -31.83 -25.64 21.88
CA VAL A 148 -31.01 -25.58 20.65
C VAL A 148 -30.19 -26.87 20.57
N ARG A 149 -30.39 -27.65 19.51
CA ARG A 149 -29.64 -28.89 19.27
C ARG A 149 -28.41 -28.71 18.39
N ALA A 150 -28.28 -27.57 17.71
CA ALA A 150 -27.20 -27.30 16.76
C ALA A 150 -26.33 -26.10 17.23
N PRO A 151 -24.99 -26.19 17.14
CA PRO A 151 -24.12 -25.09 17.47
C PRO A 151 -24.29 -23.93 16.48
N ILE A 152 -24.23 -22.69 17.00
CA ILE A 152 -24.34 -21.48 16.17
C ILE A 152 -22.95 -21.08 15.70
N THR A 153 -22.75 -20.89 14.40
CA THR A 153 -21.45 -20.51 13.84
C THR A 153 -21.33 -19.01 13.63
N VAL A 154 -20.24 -18.40 14.13
CA VAL A 154 -19.88 -17.00 13.92
C VAL A 154 -18.41 -16.93 13.49
N ASN A 155 -18.11 -16.27 12.37
CA ASN A 155 -16.73 -16.23 11.87
C ASN A 155 -15.83 -15.40 12.80
N LYS A 156 -16.23 -14.16 13.14
CA LYS A 156 -15.48 -13.31 14.07
C LYS A 156 -16.38 -12.74 15.17
N LEU A 157 -15.99 -12.94 16.43
CA LEU A 157 -16.69 -12.41 17.60
C LEU A 157 -15.77 -11.45 18.36
N THR A 158 -16.24 -10.26 18.72
CA THR A 158 -15.53 -9.29 19.56
C THR A 158 -16.33 -9.07 20.83
N LEU A 159 -15.70 -9.22 21.99
CA LEU A 159 -16.34 -8.98 23.28
C LEU A 159 -15.82 -7.67 23.88
N ASP A 160 -16.74 -6.76 24.19
CA ASP A 160 -16.45 -5.45 24.77
C ASP A 160 -17.00 -5.41 26.21
N MET A 161 -16.12 -5.72 27.16
CA MET A 161 -16.46 -6.05 28.54
C MET A 161 -15.86 -5.00 29.49
N ASN A 162 -16.52 -3.86 29.63
CA ASN A 162 -16.05 -2.78 30.51
C ASN A 162 -16.42 -2.95 32.00
N VAL A 163 -17.05 -4.06 32.40
CA VAL A 163 -17.60 -4.21 33.76
C VAL A 163 -17.02 -5.44 34.45
N GLU A 164 -16.32 -5.19 35.55
CA GLU A 164 -15.84 -6.19 36.48
C GLU A 164 -17.04 -6.94 37.13
N GLN A 165 -16.94 -8.27 37.22
CA GLN A 165 -17.61 -9.15 38.20
C GLN A 165 -18.79 -10.07 37.81
N GLN A 166 -19.34 -10.13 36.57
CA GLN A 166 -20.42 -11.13 36.26
C GLN A 166 -20.34 -11.90 34.92
N SER A 167 -19.21 -11.89 34.21
CA SER A 167 -19.17 -12.32 32.81
C SER A 167 -18.43 -13.63 32.47
N GLU A 168 -17.69 -14.23 33.41
CA GLU A 168 -16.74 -15.32 33.10
C GLU A 168 -17.42 -16.65 32.77
N ARG A 169 -18.38 -17.08 33.61
CA ARG A 169 -19.16 -18.31 33.35
C ARG A 169 -19.98 -18.20 32.07
N ASN A 170 -20.42 -16.99 31.73
CA ASN A 170 -21.22 -16.72 30.54
C ASN A 170 -20.36 -16.78 29.27
N GLN A 171 -19.10 -16.33 29.31
CA GLN A 171 -18.16 -16.52 28.20
C GLN A 171 -17.90 -18.01 27.91
N SER A 172 -17.61 -18.80 28.95
CA SER A 172 -17.43 -20.26 28.81
C SER A 172 -18.65 -20.94 28.18
N ILE A 173 -19.84 -20.57 28.64
CA ILE A 173 -21.09 -21.16 28.13
C ILE A 173 -21.35 -20.71 26.69
N LEU A 174 -21.07 -19.45 26.36
CA LEU A 174 -21.24 -18.96 25.00
C LEU A 174 -20.28 -19.68 24.03
N LEU A 175 -19.00 -19.83 24.38
CA LEU A 175 -18.01 -20.56 23.57
C LEU A 175 -18.25 -22.07 23.50
N ARG A 176 -18.98 -22.66 24.45
CA ARG A 176 -19.44 -24.05 24.38
C ARG A 176 -20.60 -24.25 23.41
N LEU A 177 -21.45 -23.24 23.24
CA LEU A 177 -22.66 -23.32 22.43
C LEU A 177 -22.47 -22.73 21.02
N TRP A 178 -21.49 -21.86 20.86
CA TRP A 178 -21.16 -21.21 19.59
C TRP A 178 -19.84 -21.73 19.05
N THR A 179 -19.81 -22.00 17.75
CA THR A 179 -18.59 -22.26 16.98
C THR A 179 -18.05 -20.93 16.47
N VAL A 180 -17.01 -20.42 17.11
CA VAL A 180 -16.36 -19.16 16.73
C VAL A 180 -15.03 -19.47 16.07
N GLN A 181 -14.73 -18.90 14.91
CA GLN A 181 -13.42 -19.11 14.27
C GLN A 181 -12.37 -18.12 14.79
N SER A 182 -12.76 -16.87 15.06
CA SER A 182 -11.88 -15.83 15.58
C SER A 182 -12.56 -15.04 16.71
N LEU A 183 -11.93 -14.97 17.87
CA LEU A 183 -12.43 -14.32 19.07
C LEU A 183 -11.48 -13.18 19.48
N ASN A 184 -11.96 -11.94 19.40
CA ASN A 184 -11.23 -10.76 19.82
C ASN A 184 -11.64 -10.35 21.25
N LEU A 185 -10.66 -10.35 22.14
CA LEU A 185 -10.76 -10.01 23.56
C LEU A 185 -9.83 -8.85 23.96
N MET A 186 -9.36 -8.04 22.99
CA MET A 186 -8.43 -6.92 23.26
C MET A 186 -8.95 -5.94 24.32
N GLY A 187 -10.27 -5.73 24.37
CA GLY A 187 -10.95 -4.86 25.34
C GLY A 187 -11.36 -5.54 26.64
N CYS A 188 -11.00 -6.80 26.86
CA CYS A 188 -11.38 -7.57 28.06
C CYS A 188 -10.21 -7.63 29.06
N LYS A 189 -10.47 -7.29 30.33
CA LYS A 189 -9.57 -7.66 31.43
C LYS A 189 -9.85 -9.10 31.84
N ILE A 190 -8.98 -10.04 31.47
CA ILE A 190 -9.14 -11.46 31.80
C ILE A 190 -8.33 -11.76 33.07
N GLN A 191 -8.97 -12.33 34.09
CA GLN A 191 -8.27 -12.81 35.30
C GLN A 191 -7.59 -14.18 35.03
N SER A 192 -6.53 -14.53 35.78
CA SER A 192 -5.73 -15.74 35.51
C SER A 192 -6.53 -17.05 35.51
N VAL A 193 -7.61 -17.15 36.29
CA VAL A 193 -8.45 -18.37 36.34
C VAL A 193 -9.25 -18.57 35.03
N SER A 194 -9.63 -17.48 34.36
CA SER A 194 -10.42 -17.49 33.12
C SER A 194 -9.59 -17.87 31.88
N VAL A 195 -8.26 -17.77 31.97
CA VAL A 195 -7.31 -18.21 30.93
C VAL A 195 -7.42 -19.72 30.67
N SER A 196 -7.54 -20.53 31.73
CA SER A 196 -7.63 -22.00 31.61
C SER A 196 -8.82 -22.45 30.77
N VAL A 197 -9.96 -21.76 30.87
CA VAL A 197 -11.18 -22.11 30.13
C VAL A 197 -11.04 -21.78 28.64
N LEU A 198 -10.34 -20.70 28.30
CA LEU A 198 -10.05 -20.33 26.92
C LEU A 198 -9.05 -21.30 26.29
N LEU A 199 -8.01 -21.69 27.04
CA LEU A 199 -7.01 -22.66 26.61
C LEU A 199 -7.60 -24.05 26.41
N CYS A 200 -8.44 -24.54 27.34
CA CYS A 200 -9.04 -25.87 27.27
C CYS A 200 -10.22 -25.98 26.28
N HIS A 201 -10.54 -24.94 25.51
CA HIS A 201 -11.59 -24.99 24.49
C HIS A 201 -11.13 -25.85 23.30
N GLN A 202 -11.85 -26.93 23.02
CA GLN A 202 -11.50 -27.95 22.03
C GLN A 202 -11.80 -27.57 20.55
N GLY A 203 -12.27 -26.35 20.28
CA GLY A 203 -12.60 -25.90 18.91
C GLY A 203 -11.49 -25.06 18.25
N PRO A 204 -11.47 -24.98 16.90
CA PRO A 204 -10.53 -24.15 16.15
C PRO A 204 -10.92 -22.68 16.31
N VAL A 205 -10.33 -22.02 17.31
CA VAL A 205 -10.58 -20.60 17.65
C VAL A 205 -9.24 -19.89 17.64
N THR A 206 -9.10 -18.82 16.85
CA THR A 206 -7.99 -17.86 17.00
C THR A 206 -8.37 -16.76 17.99
N LEU A 207 -7.45 -16.38 18.87
CA LEU A 207 -7.63 -15.38 19.92
C LEU A 207 -6.87 -14.11 19.55
N SER A 208 -7.52 -12.95 19.62
CA SER A 208 -6.83 -11.66 19.66
C SER A 208 -6.89 -11.13 21.08
N LEU A 209 -5.74 -11.04 21.74
CA LEU A 209 -5.58 -10.74 23.16
C LEU A 209 -4.78 -9.46 23.35
N SER A 210 -5.09 -8.68 24.38
CA SER A 210 -4.22 -7.57 24.77
C SER A 210 -2.83 -8.09 25.17
N ASP A 211 -1.78 -7.29 24.94
CA ASP A 211 -0.39 -7.65 25.22
C ASP A 211 -0.21 -8.15 26.67
N VAL A 212 -0.86 -7.48 27.63
CA VAL A 212 -0.85 -7.88 29.06
C VAL A 212 -1.46 -9.26 29.27
N THR A 213 -2.57 -9.55 28.59
CA THR A 213 -3.24 -10.86 28.71
C THR A 213 -2.42 -11.96 28.04
N LEU A 214 -1.85 -11.67 26.86
CA LEU A 214 -1.00 -12.62 26.15
C LEU A 214 0.23 -12.98 26.99
N GLN A 215 0.90 -11.99 27.59
CA GLN A 215 2.04 -12.19 28.49
C GLN A 215 1.66 -13.09 29.69
N MET A 216 0.53 -12.83 30.37
CA MET A 216 0.07 -13.67 31.47
C MET A 216 -0.21 -15.11 31.03
N MET A 217 -0.76 -15.32 29.82
CA MET A 217 -1.03 -16.65 29.29
C MET A 217 0.26 -17.41 28.99
N VAL A 218 1.26 -16.74 28.41
CA VAL A 218 2.59 -17.33 28.19
C VAL A 218 3.20 -17.79 29.51
N GLU A 219 3.22 -16.94 30.54
CA GLU A 219 3.77 -17.28 31.86
C GLU A 219 3.07 -18.50 32.46
N CYS A 220 1.73 -18.55 32.42
CA CYS A 220 0.96 -19.69 32.91
C CYS A 220 1.22 -20.99 32.12
N VAL A 221 1.29 -20.91 30.78
CA VAL A 221 1.55 -22.07 29.92
C VAL A 221 2.97 -22.59 30.13
N TYR A 222 3.93 -21.68 30.24
CA TYR A 222 5.32 -22.03 30.53
C TYR A 222 5.47 -22.61 31.94
N GLU A 223 4.81 -22.08 32.96
CA GLU A 223 4.85 -22.67 34.32
C GLU A 223 4.22 -24.07 34.36
N ALA A 224 3.17 -24.32 33.56
CA ALA A 224 2.50 -25.62 33.50
C ALA A 224 3.40 -26.72 32.89
N GLN A 225 4.27 -26.38 31.93
CA GLN A 225 5.14 -27.33 31.23
C GLN A 225 4.37 -28.54 30.65
N GLU A 226 3.16 -28.31 30.12
CA GLU A 226 2.30 -29.35 29.52
C GLU A 226 2.26 -29.21 27.99
N ASP A 227 2.66 -30.26 27.26
CA ASP A 227 2.76 -30.27 25.80
C ASP A 227 1.41 -29.99 25.11
N GLU A 228 0.35 -30.69 25.51
CA GLU A 228 -1.00 -30.55 24.92
C GLU A 228 -1.54 -29.12 25.14
N LEU A 229 -1.30 -28.55 26.31
CA LEU A 229 -1.72 -27.18 26.65
C LEU A 229 -0.92 -26.15 25.85
N THR A 230 0.38 -26.39 25.65
CA THR A 230 1.28 -25.53 24.89
C THR A 230 0.90 -25.50 23.41
N GLU A 231 0.67 -26.67 22.81
CA GLU A 231 0.20 -26.77 21.42
C GLU A 231 -1.16 -26.08 21.25
N CYS A 232 -2.09 -26.33 22.18
CA CYS A 232 -3.42 -25.71 22.14
C CYS A 232 -3.34 -24.18 22.28
N PHE A 233 -2.46 -23.68 23.15
CA PHE A 233 -2.21 -22.24 23.29
C PHE A 233 -1.68 -21.63 22.00
N LEU A 234 -0.60 -22.20 21.44
CA LEU A 234 0.05 -21.68 20.23
C LEU A 234 -0.92 -21.66 19.03
N GLN A 235 -1.68 -22.73 18.82
CA GLN A 235 -2.73 -22.77 17.79
C GLN A 235 -3.78 -21.66 17.98
N LYS A 236 -4.14 -21.34 19.23
CA LYS A 236 -5.12 -20.30 19.54
C LYS A 236 -4.58 -18.90 19.32
N VAL A 237 -3.31 -18.63 19.61
CA VAL A 237 -2.72 -17.29 19.37
C VAL A 237 -2.16 -17.13 17.96
N GLY A 238 -2.23 -18.18 17.13
CA GLY A 238 -1.70 -18.17 15.78
C GLY A 238 -0.18 -18.15 15.74
N ASP A 239 0.44 -18.77 16.75
CA ASP A 239 1.89 -18.83 16.96
C ASP A 239 2.57 -17.43 17.03
N ASP A 240 1.79 -16.37 17.27
CA ASP A 240 2.27 -14.98 17.37
C ASP A 240 2.56 -14.60 18.82
N LEU A 241 3.84 -14.51 19.16
CA LEU A 241 4.34 -14.12 20.48
C LEU A 241 5.07 -12.77 20.44
N THR A 242 4.86 -11.98 19.39
CA THR A 242 5.56 -10.72 19.09
C THR A 242 5.54 -9.71 20.25
N PHE A 243 4.41 -9.59 20.93
CA PHE A 243 4.21 -8.58 21.99
C PHE A 243 4.60 -9.09 23.40
N CYS A 244 5.10 -10.32 23.51
CA CYS A 244 5.52 -10.89 24.79
C CYS A 244 6.96 -10.53 25.12
N SER A 245 7.20 -10.12 26.37
CA SER A 245 8.54 -9.96 26.93
C SER A 245 9.05 -11.31 27.45
N LEU A 246 9.44 -12.19 26.53
CA LEU A 246 9.97 -13.52 26.86
C LEU A 246 11.42 -13.46 27.34
N SER A 247 11.76 -14.30 28.31
CA SER A 247 13.13 -14.74 28.58
C SER A 247 13.58 -15.80 27.56
N TRP A 248 14.89 -16.04 27.45
CA TRP A 248 15.41 -17.10 26.58
C TRP A 248 14.83 -18.49 26.90
N LYS A 249 14.60 -18.80 28.18
CA LYS A 249 14.08 -20.12 28.59
C LYS A 249 12.64 -20.33 28.15
N GLU A 250 11.79 -19.32 28.33
CA GLU A 250 10.40 -19.34 27.86
C GLU A 250 10.37 -19.48 26.34
N PHE A 251 11.14 -18.63 25.65
CA PHE A 251 11.18 -18.66 24.19
C PHE A 251 11.65 -20.01 23.66
N HIS A 252 12.76 -20.55 24.19
CA HIS A 252 13.28 -21.86 23.81
C HIS A 252 12.28 -22.99 24.08
N TYR A 253 11.53 -22.94 25.19
CA TYR A 253 10.47 -23.90 25.47
C TYR A 253 9.38 -23.89 24.37
N PHE A 254 8.88 -22.72 23.98
CA PHE A 254 7.88 -22.61 22.92
C PHE A 254 8.40 -23.04 21.54
N LEU A 255 9.70 -22.84 21.25
CA LEU A 255 10.32 -23.35 20.02
C LEU A 255 10.40 -24.87 19.96
N GLN A 256 10.64 -25.53 21.10
CA GLN A 256 10.73 -26.98 21.18
C GLN A 256 9.38 -27.68 21.02
N HIS A 257 8.32 -27.09 21.57
CA HIS A 257 7.00 -27.70 21.65
C HIS A 257 6.00 -27.14 20.60
N GLY A 258 6.39 -26.11 19.86
CA GLY A 258 5.60 -25.58 18.74
C GLY A 258 5.70 -26.45 17.48
N ASN A 259 4.54 -26.75 16.88
CA ASN A 259 4.42 -27.52 15.64
C ASN A 259 4.45 -26.67 14.37
N GLN A 260 4.39 -25.33 14.49
CA GLN A 260 4.34 -24.38 13.38
C GLN A 260 5.42 -23.31 13.53
N GLN A 261 5.51 -22.40 12.54
CA GLN A 261 6.39 -21.24 12.61
C GLN A 261 5.90 -20.25 13.67
N ASN A 262 6.72 -20.02 14.70
CA ASN A 262 6.47 -19.01 15.71
C ASN A 262 6.86 -17.63 15.19
N THR A 263 5.93 -16.68 15.21
CA THR A 263 6.20 -15.28 14.89
C THR A 263 6.66 -14.55 16.14
N VAL A 264 7.79 -13.86 16.02
CA VAL A 264 8.50 -13.27 17.17
C VAL A 264 9.06 -11.93 16.76
N ASN A 265 9.01 -10.98 17.69
CA ASN A 265 9.67 -9.69 17.55
C ASN A 265 10.67 -9.49 18.68
N LEU A 266 11.95 -9.68 18.36
CA LEU A 266 13.05 -9.61 19.33
C LEU A 266 13.23 -8.19 19.93
N ARG A 267 12.61 -7.14 19.37
CA ARG A 267 12.68 -5.78 19.94
C ARG A 267 11.97 -5.65 21.29
N TYR A 268 10.95 -6.47 21.52
CA TYR A 268 10.14 -6.45 22.73
C TYR A 268 10.52 -7.53 23.75
N GLY A 269 11.42 -8.44 23.37
CA GLY A 269 11.90 -9.53 24.22
C GLY A 269 13.14 -9.14 25.03
N ASN A 270 13.22 -9.56 26.29
CA ASN A 270 14.44 -9.48 27.10
C ASN A 270 15.38 -10.67 26.79
N ILE A 271 15.51 -11.00 25.51
CA ILE A 271 16.13 -12.25 25.05
C ILE A 271 17.60 -11.98 24.75
N GLN A 272 18.47 -12.31 25.69
CA GLN A 272 19.88 -12.57 25.38
C GLN A 272 19.97 -13.92 24.65
N VAL A 273 19.66 -13.90 23.35
CA VAL A 273 19.63 -15.12 22.53
C VAL A 273 21.03 -15.72 22.46
N ASN A 274 21.14 -17.00 22.82
CA ASN A 274 22.31 -17.79 22.43
C ASN A 274 22.12 -18.21 20.97
N ILE A 275 22.81 -17.54 20.05
CA ILE A 275 22.65 -17.75 18.61
C ILE A 275 22.93 -19.21 18.24
N ARG A 276 23.87 -19.88 18.90
CA ARG A 276 24.14 -21.31 18.66
C ARG A 276 22.93 -22.21 18.92
N GLU A 277 22.16 -21.90 19.96
CA GLU A 277 20.98 -22.66 20.32
C GLU A 277 19.77 -22.34 19.44
N ILE A 278 19.73 -21.15 18.81
CA ILE A 278 18.64 -20.76 17.90
C ILE A 278 18.81 -21.32 16.48
N LEU A 279 20.05 -21.59 16.04
CA LEU A 279 20.32 -22.06 14.66
C LEU A 279 19.44 -23.25 14.22
N PRO A 280 19.28 -24.32 15.02
CA PRO A 280 18.45 -25.47 14.64
C PRO A 280 16.96 -25.12 14.45
N PHE A 281 16.50 -24.01 15.03
CA PHE A 281 15.10 -23.59 15.03
C PHE A 281 14.81 -22.46 14.06
N LEU A 282 15.78 -21.92 13.32
CA LEU A 282 15.56 -20.76 12.43
C LEU A 282 14.39 -20.95 11.47
N SER A 283 14.23 -22.14 10.88
CA SER A 283 13.11 -22.45 9.98
C SER A 283 11.72 -22.41 10.65
N ARG A 284 11.67 -22.48 11.98
CA ARG A 284 10.46 -22.42 12.81
C ARG A 284 10.21 -21.04 13.40
N ILE A 285 11.00 -20.04 13.03
CA ILE A 285 10.88 -18.69 13.57
C ILE A 285 10.58 -17.75 12.41
N LYS A 286 9.66 -16.82 12.62
CA LYS A 286 9.46 -15.67 11.75
C LYS A 286 9.82 -14.41 12.53
N PHE A 287 10.90 -13.75 12.14
CA PHE A 287 11.33 -12.50 12.76
C PHE A 287 10.63 -11.31 12.10
N GLU A 288 9.83 -10.56 12.86
CA GLU A 288 9.23 -9.33 12.34
C GLU A 288 10.25 -8.18 12.18
N CYS A 289 11.20 -8.09 13.10
CA CYS A 289 12.17 -6.99 13.17
C CYS A 289 13.53 -7.49 13.66
N LEU A 290 14.31 -8.12 12.79
CA LEU A 290 15.69 -8.47 13.10
C LEU A 290 16.60 -7.23 12.97
N SER A 291 17.38 -6.92 14.01
CA SER A 291 18.36 -5.83 13.94
C SER A 291 19.54 -6.22 13.05
N SER A 292 20.20 -5.25 12.40
CA SER A 292 21.36 -5.54 11.54
C SER A 292 22.55 -6.09 12.33
N VAL A 293 22.70 -5.70 13.60
CA VAL A 293 23.70 -6.28 14.52
C VAL A 293 23.44 -7.76 14.72
N PHE A 294 22.19 -8.12 15.03
CA PHE A 294 21.84 -9.51 15.30
C PHE A 294 21.92 -10.37 14.03
N MET A 295 21.48 -9.83 12.89
CA MET A 295 21.64 -10.46 11.57
C MET A 295 23.11 -10.82 11.31
N LEU A 296 24.03 -9.86 11.54
CA LEU A 296 25.47 -10.08 11.35
C LEU A 296 26.01 -11.20 12.26
N CYS A 297 25.58 -11.24 13.53
CA CYS A 297 25.96 -12.32 14.44
C CYS A 297 25.40 -13.69 14.00
N VAL A 298 24.18 -13.74 13.46
CA VAL A 298 23.57 -15.00 12.97
C VAL A 298 24.30 -15.52 11.74
N ILE A 299 24.57 -14.69 10.72
CA ILE A 299 25.30 -15.15 9.52
C ILE A 299 26.72 -15.61 9.88
N ARG A 300 27.36 -14.94 10.84
CA ARG A 300 28.69 -15.33 11.33
C ARG A 300 28.64 -16.69 12.03
N GLU A 301 27.67 -16.93 12.91
CA GLU A 301 27.55 -18.23 13.59
C GLU A 301 27.19 -19.35 12.61
N ILE A 302 26.36 -19.08 11.59
CA ILE A 302 26.08 -20.03 10.51
C ILE A 302 27.38 -20.39 9.78
N TYR A 303 28.20 -19.40 9.42
CA TYR A 303 29.50 -19.63 8.80
C TYR A 303 30.44 -20.44 9.69
N GLU A 304 30.57 -20.07 10.97
CA GLU A 304 31.40 -20.80 11.95
C GLU A 304 30.92 -22.26 12.15
N SER A 305 29.60 -22.52 12.01
CA SER A 305 29.05 -23.87 12.07
C SER A 305 29.35 -24.73 10.83
N GLY A 306 29.66 -24.10 9.69
CA GLY A 306 29.86 -24.75 8.39
C GLY A 306 28.61 -25.41 7.79
N SER A 307 27.43 -25.22 8.40
CA SER A 307 26.19 -25.87 7.97
C SER A 307 25.38 -24.96 7.04
N ALA A 308 25.48 -25.20 5.73
CA ALA A 308 24.68 -24.52 4.72
C ALA A 308 23.16 -24.68 4.94
N GLY A 309 22.73 -25.76 5.61
CA GLY A 309 21.31 -26.00 5.91
C GLY A 309 20.67 -24.94 6.81
N PHE A 310 21.47 -24.21 7.59
CA PHE A 310 20.95 -23.10 8.39
C PHE A 310 20.69 -21.83 7.57
N VAL A 311 21.29 -21.68 6.39
CA VAL A 311 21.04 -20.53 5.50
C VAL A 311 19.59 -20.52 5.02
N SER A 312 19.05 -21.66 4.57
CA SER A 312 17.64 -21.74 4.16
C SER A 312 16.69 -21.47 5.34
N GLY A 313 17.06 -21.93 6.54
CA GLY A 313 16.32 -21.62 7.77
C GLY A 313 16.29 -20.12 8.04
N LEU A 314 17.46 -19.47 8.00
CA LEU A 314 17.57 -18.02 8.15
C LEU A 314 16.71 -17.28 7.13
N LEU A 315 16.86 -17.56 5.85
CA LEU A 315 16.12 -16.87 4.78
C LEU A 315 14.60 -17.02 4.95
N SER A 316 14.13 -18.23 5.31
CA SER A 316 12.71 -18.44 5.61
C SER A 316 12.23 -17.60 6.81
N SER A 317 13.11 -17.38 7.80
CA SER A 317 12.78 -16.65 9.02
C SER A 317 12.71 -15.14 8.85
N VAL A 318 13.34 -14.59 7.81
CA VAL A 318 13.42 -13.14 7.54
C VAL A 318 12.83 -12.76 6.18
N GLU A 319 12.02 -13.64 5.60
CA GLU A 319 11.39 -13.42 4.28
C GLU A 319 12.40 -13.06 3.18
N ASN A 320 13.55 -13.75 3.17
CA ASN A 320 14.69 -13.52 2.29
C ASN A 320 15.35 -12.13 2.42
N TYR A 321 15.00 -11.34 3.43
CA TYR A 321 15.57 -10.00 3.66
C TYR A 321 16.77 -10.02 4.61
N ILE A 322 17.97 -9.85 4.06
CA ILE A 322 19.22 -9.74 4.81
C ILE A 322 19.54 -8.26 5.03
N ASN A 323 19.39 -7.79 6.27
CA ASN A 323 19.70 -6.42 6.65
C ASN A 323 21.05 -6.31 7.36
N LEU A 324 22.03 -5.68 6.72
CA LEU A 324 23.36 -5.39 7.26
C LEU A 324 23.67 -3.89 7.26
N GLN A 325 22.64 -3.03 7.28
CA GLN A 325 22.79 -1.57 7.27
C GLN A 325 23.63 -1.04 8.45
N CYS A 326 24.33 0.06 8.22
CA CYS A 326 25.17 0.77 9.19
C CYS A 326 26.23 -0.13 9.85
N ARG A 327 26.90 -1.02 9.10
CA ARG A 327 27.91 -1.97 9.63
C ARG A 327 29.28 -1.76 9.00
N ASP A 328 30.33 -2.07 9.76
CA ASP A 328 31.68 -2.23 9.22
C ASP A 328 31.98 -3.73 9.12
N LEU A 329 32.10 -4.24 7.90
CA LEU A 329 32.41 -5.65 7.67
C LEU A 329 33.94 -5.83 7.60
N ASP A 330 34.47 -6.71 8.45
CA ASP A 330 35.85 -7.17 8.34
C ASP A 330 35.91 -8.40 7.42
N SER A 331 37.11 -8.98 7.24
CA SER A 331 37.29 -10.14 6.38
C SER A 331 36.45 -11.36 6.84
N VAL A 332 36.26 -11.57 8.14
CA VAL A 332 35.46 -12.68 8.68
C VAL A 332 33.96 -12.44 8.44
N HIS A 333 33.50 -11.20 8.59
CA HIS A 333 32.13 -10.82 8.24
C HIS A 333 31.88 -10.98 6.72
N CYS A 334 32.86 -10.66 5.88
CA CYS A 334 32.78 -10.84 4.43
C CYS A 334 32.76 -12.32 4.03
N ASP A 335 33.57 -13.17 4.67
CA ASP A 335 33.49 -14.64 4.53
C ASP A 335 32.09 -15.16 4.86
N ALA A 336 31.53 -14.71 5.98
CA ALA A 336 30.20 -15.14 6.40
C ALA A 336 29.11 -14.70 5.43
N LEU A 337 29.18 -13.47 4.91
CA LEU A 337 28.27 -12.99 3.87
C LEU A 337 28.42 -13.80 2.58
N ARG A 338 29.65 -14.09 2.14
CA ARG A 338 29.92 -14.93 0.96
C ARG A 338 29.33 -16.32 1.13
N PHE A 339 29.60 -16.98 2.24
CA PHE A 339 29.05 -18.30 2.57
C PHE A 339 27.52 -18.30 2.53
N THR A 340 26.92 -17.25 3.10
CA THR A 340 25.46 -17.08 3.08
C THR A 340 24.96 -16.96 1.65
N LEU A 341 25.49 -16.02 0.85
CA LEU A 341 25.05 -15.79 -0.53
C LEU A 341 25.29 -16.99 -1.46
N GLN A 342 26.38 -17.74 -1.28
CA GLN A 342 26.66 -18.98 -2.02
C GLN A 342 25.61 -20.07 -1.82
N HIS A 343 24.90 -20.02 -0.69
CA HIS A 343 23.86 -20.99 -0.31
C HIS A 343 22.45 -20.37 -0.31
N CYS A 344 22.31 -19.13 -0.81
CA CYS A 344 21.02 -18.49 -1.04
C CYS A 344 20.46 -18.88 -2.41
N THR A 345 19.13 -18.97 -2.51
CA THR A 345 18.44 -19.07 -3.82
C THR A 345 18.04 -17.69 -4.34
N ALA A 346 17.52 -16.83 -3.45
CA ALA A 346 17.21 -15.44 -3.71
C ALA A 346 17.23 -14.69 -2.37
N ALA A 347 17.92 -13.54 -2.30
CA ALA A 347 17.92 -12.67 -1.13
C ALA A 347 17.74 -11.20 -1.51
N SER A 348 16.96 -10.46 -0.74
CA SER A 348 16.98 -9.00 -0.75
C SER A 348 18.01 -8.53 0.26
N LEU A 349 19.00 -7.78 -0.19
CA LEU A 349 20.15 -7.39 0.61
C LEU A 349 20.16 -5.88 0.86
N ASN A 350 20.23 -5.48 2.12
CA ASN A 350 20.39 -4.08 2.51
C ASN A 350 21.79 -3.86 3.11
N LEU A 351 22.61 -3.09 2.40
CA LEU A 351 23.97 -2.65 2.74
C LEU A 351 24.08 -1.12 2.84
N GLN A 352 22.99 -0.42 3.14
CA GLN A 352 23.03 1.04 3.29
C GLN A 352 23.94 1.44 4.44
N TRP A 353 24.88 2.35 4.18
CA TRP A 353 25.89 2.82 5.12
C TRP A 353 26.76 1.67 5.65
N THR A 354 27.03 0.67 4.81
CA THR A 354 27.87 -0.48 5.16
C THR A 354 29.24 -0.33 4.54
N SER A 355 30.29 -0.40 5.36
CA SER A 355 31.67 -0.39 4.91
C SER A 355 32.13 -1.81 4.58
N ILE A 356 32.59 -2.01 3.35
CA ILE A 356 33.18 -3.27 2.86
C ILE A 356 34.56 -2.94 2.28
N PRO A 357 35.63 -3.68 2.65
CA PRO A 357 36.94 -3.54 2.03
C PRO A 357 36.88 -3.84 0.53
N GLU A 358 37.59 -3.06 -0.30
CA GLU A 358 37.57 -3.21 -1.77
C GLU A 358 38.02 -4.61 -2.22
N GLU A 359 39.05 -5.16 -1.57
CA GLU A 359 39.55 -6.52 -1.83
C GLU A 359 38.49 -7.61 -1.59
N GLU A 360 37.58 -7.40 -0.64
CA GLU A 360 36.49 -8.34 -0.35
C GLU A 360 35.34 -8.17 -1.35
N LEU A 361 35.09 -6.95 -1.81
CA LEU A 361 33.99 -6.62 -2.72
C LEU A 361 34.13 -7.37 -4.06
N GLU A 362 35.35 -7.49 -4.59
CA GLU A 362 35.65 -8.27 -5.81
C GLU A 362 35.18 -9.72 -5.72
N SER A 363 35.19 -10.30 -4.52
CA SER A 363 34.79 -11.68 -4.28
C SER A 363 33.31 -11.86 -3.95
N ILE A 364 32.65 -10.80 -3.47
CA ILE A 364 31.22 -10.79 -3.14
C ILE A 364 30.36 -10.53 -4.39
N LEU A 365 30.78 -9.61 -5.26
CA LEU A 365 30.01 -9.18 -6.44
C LEU A 365 29.54 -10.35 -7.35
N PRO A 366 30.36 -11.38 -7.66
CA PRO A 366 29.90 -12.51 -8.48
C PRO A 366 28.71 -13.29 -7.88
N LEU A 367 28.54 -13.22 -6.56
CA LEU A 367 27.46 -13.92 -5.85
C LEU A 367 26.13 -13.18 -5.92
N PHE A 368 26.09 -11.95 -6.45
CA PHE A 368 24.87 -11.17 -6.61
C PHE A 368 23.88 -11.75 -7.62
N THR A 369 24.29 -12.78 -8.36
CA THR A 369 23.39 -13.65 -9.12
C THR A 369 22.31 -14.30 -8.24
N HIS A 370 22.55 -14.42 -6.93
CA HIS A 370 21.60 -14.92 -5.92
C HIS A 370 20.86 -13.81 -5.17
N VAL A 371 21.04 -12.55 -5.56
CA VAL A 371 20.40 -11.38 -4.94
C VAL A 371 19.28 -10.90 -5.85
N SER A 372 18.08 -10.69 -5.30
CA SER A 372 16.92 -10.20 -6.05
C SER A 372 16.74 -8.69 -5.97
N HIS A 373 17.20 -8.08 -4.89
CA HIS A 373 17.14 -6.64 -4.68
C HIS A 373 18.31 -6.20 -3.81
N LEU A 374 18.92 -5.07 -4.16
CA LEU A 374 20.05 -4.49 -3.45
C LEU A 374 19.74 -3.05 -3.04
N SER A 375 19.94 -2.74 -1.77
CA SER A 375 19.94 -1.37 -1.24
C SER A 375 21.35 -1.00 -0.78
N VAL A 376 21.94 0.03 -1.37
CA VAL A 376 23.27 0.56 -1.05
C VAL A 376 23.20 2.09 -0.96
N ASP A 377 24.14 2.71 -0.26
CA ASP A 377 24.36 4.15 -0.34
C ASP A 377 25.30 4.52 -1.51
N ARG A 378 25.39 5.82 -1.81
CA ARG A 378 26.16 6.36 -2.93
C ARG A 378 27.66 6.01 -2.90
N TRP A 379 28.26 5.86 -1.72
CA TRP A 379 29.69 5.55 -1.60
C TRP A 379 29.97 4.08 -1.86
N LEU A 380 29.16 3.19 -1.28
CA LEU A 380 29.28 1.76 -1.57
C LEU A 380 28.94 1.46 -3.03
N LEU A 381 27.96 2.17 -3.61
CA LEU A 381 27.64 2.08 -5.04
C LEU A 381 28.85 2.43 -5.91
N LEU A 382 29.55 3.54 -5.65
CA LEU A 382 30.75 3.92 -6.39
C LEU A 382 31.83 2.83 -6.32
N LYS A 383 32.11 2.29 -5.12
CA LYS A 383 33.08 1.20 -4.97
C LYS A 383 32.68 -0.03 -5.78
N MET A 384 31.41 -0.41 -5.79
CA MET A 384 30.90 -1.53 -6.59
C MET A 384 31.09 -1.29 -8.09
N LEU A 385 30.78 -0.09 -8.58
CA LEU A 385 30.97 0.28 -9.99
C LEU A 385 32.44 0.24 -10.38
N HIS A 386 33.34 0.74 -9.53
CA HIS A 386 34.79 0.65 -9.74
C HIS A 386 35.24 -0.79 -9.88
N CYS A 387 34.91 -1.66 -8.92
CA CYS A 387 35.24 -3.09 -8.99
C CYS A 387 34.75 -3.70 -10.32
N CYS A 388 33.48 -3.52 -10.66
CA CYS A 388 32.88 -4.03 -11.90
C CYS A 388 33.55 -3.50 -13.18
N SER A 389 34.28 -2.39 -13.12
CA SER A 389 34.90 -1.73 -14.28
C SER A 389 36.34 -2.18 -14.59
N VAL A 390 36.98 -2.96 -13.70
CA VAL A 390 38.43 -3.27 -13.79
C VAL A 390 38.76 -4.35 -14.82
N SER A 391 37.90 -5.37 -14.98
CA SER A 391 38.20 -6.56 -15.80
C SER A 391 37.00 -7.04 -16.61
N ASP A 392 37.25 -7.70 -17.73
CA ASP A 392 36.22 -8.36 -18.56
C ASP A 392 35.63 -9.59 -17.87
N VAL A 393 36.37 -10.20 -16.92
CA VAL A 393 35.87 -11.32 -16.10
C VAL A 393 34.68 -10.88 -15.23
N GLN A 394 34.55 -9.59 -14.93
CA GLN A 394 33.45 -9.02 -14.16
C GLN A 394 32.34 -8.41 -15.03
N GLN A 395 32.32 -8.67 -16.35
CA GLN A 395 31.26 -8.20 -17.24
C GLN A 395 29.89 -8.71 -16.81
N GLU A 396 29.77 -9.99 -16.45
CA GLU A 396 28.53 -10.56 -15.94
C GLU A 396 28.08 -9.86 -14.65
N ALA A 397 29.02 -9.58 -13.73
CA ALA A 397 28.73 -8.89 -12.48
C ALA A 397 28.18 -7.46 -12.68
N ALA A 398 28.63 -6.73 -13.71
CA ALA A 398 28.12 -5.40 -14.04
C ALA A 398 26.64 -5.44 -14.45
N SER A 399 26.27 -6.36 -15.35
CA SER A 399 24.89 -6.54 -15.80
C SER A 399 23.96 -6.98 -14.65
N VAL A 400 24.45 -7.89 -13.80
CA VAL A 400 23.73 -8.35 -12.60
C VAL A 400 23.54 -7.20 -11.61
N LEU A 401 24.57 -6.39 -11.37
CA LEU A 401 24.50 -5.23 -10.48
C LEU A 401 23.43 -4.22 -10.93
N LEU A 402 23.37 -3.91 -12.23
CA LEU A 402 22.32 -3.04 -12.76
C LEU A 402 20.93 -3.68 -12.58
N SER A 403 20.79 -4.97 -12.89
CA SER A 403 19.51 -5.69 -12.74
C SER A 403 18.98 -5.67 -11.30
N ILE A 404 19.82 -5.97 -10.30
CA ILE A 404 19.40 -6.01 -8.88
C ILE A 404 19.13 -4.62 -8.30
N LEU A 405 19.74 -3.58 -8.87
CA LEU A 405 19.46 -2.17 -8.60
C LEU A 405 18.27 -1.65 -9.42
N GLN A 406 17.57 -2.51 -10.18
CA GLN A 406 16.43 -2.14 -11.03
C GLN A 406 16.79 -1.07 -12.07
N HIS A 407 18.00 -1.16 -12.64
CA HIS A 407 18.59 -0.20 -13.57
C HIS A 407 18.61 1.23 -13.03
N LYS A 408 18.75 1.38 -11.70
CA LYS A 408 18.79 2.68 -11.03
C LYS A 408 20.12 2.91 -10.33
N LEU A 409 20.89 3.87 -10.82
CA LEU A 409 22.12 4.35 -10.20
C LEU A 409 21.83 5.66 -9.48
N ASP A 410 21.59 5.58 -8.16
CA ASP A 410 21.17 6.71 -7.32
C ASP A 410 22.35 7.26 -6.51
N PHE A 411 22.93 8.38 -6.95
CA PHE A 411 24.01 9.07 -6.25
C PHE A 411 23.52 10.25 -5.38
N SER A 412 22.20 10.44 -5.30
CA SER A 412 21.60 11.56 -4.56
C SER A 412 21.76 11.45 -3.05
N CYS A 413 21.72 12.59 -2.36
CA CYS A 413 21.61 12.64 -0.92
C CYS A 413 20.19 12.30 -0.47
N ARG A 414 19.88 11.03 -0.18
CA ARG A 414 18.67 10.73 0.60
C ARG A 414 18.86 11.16 2.05
N SER A 415 18.37 12.35 2.37
CA SER A 415 18.42 12.94 3.71
C SER A 415 17.69 12.07 4.74
N ALA A 416 18.47 11.29 5.49
CA ALA A 416 18.41 11.14 6.96
C ALA A 416 19.38 10.03 7.36
N LEU A 417 20.42 10.36 8.16
CA LEU A 417 21.43 9.46 8.75
C LEU A 417 22.77 9.30 8.02
N ASP A 418 23.29 10.33 7.37
CA ASP A 418 24.76 10.47 7.33
C ASP A 418 25.22 10.84 8.75
N LEU A 419 25.46 9.83 9.60
CA LEU A 419 25.88 10.01 11.01
C LEU A 419 27.37 10.40 11.13
N THR A 420 28.08 10.51 10.02
CA THR A 420 29.44 11.02 9.98
C THR A 420 29.43 12.48 9.58
N THR A 421 29.52 13.33 10.60
CA THR A 421 29.80 14.78 10.55
C THR A 421 28.61 15.73 10.41
N ASN A 422 28.58 16.71 11.32
CA ASN A 422 27.77 17.92 11.21
C ASN A 422 28.17 18.67 9.94
N THR A 423 27.33 18.76 8.91
CA THR A 423 27.46 19.79 7.86
C THR A 423 26.21 19.84 6.99
N ASP A 424 25.85 21.04 6.55
CA ASP A 424 25.14 21.25 5.29
C ASP A 424 25.76 20.30 4.24
N SER A 425 25.01 19.33 3.71
CA SER A 425 25.61 18.23 2.94
C SER A 425 26.31 18.77 1.70
N GLU A 426 27.64 18.75 1.68
CA GLU A 426 28.41 19.07 0.47
C GLU A 426 27.99 18.11 -0.66
N PRO A 427 27.91 18.62 -1.91
CA PRO A 427 27.56 17.79 -3.05
C PRO A 427 28.61 16.69 -3.26
N LEU A 428 28.19 15.55 -3.80
CA LEU A 428 29.13 14.48 -4.16
C LEU A 428 29.93 14.90 -5.38
N HIS A 429 31.23 15.12 -5.23
CA HIS A 429 32.13 15.35 -6.35
C HIS A 429 32.51 14.03 -7.02
N LEU A 430 31.97 13.79 -8.21
CA LEU A 430 32.32 12.63 -9.03
C LEU A 430 33.54 12.95 -9.90
N THR A 431 34.58 12.14 -9.75
CA THR A 431 35.81 12.24 -10.53
C THR A 431 35.61 11.70 -11.95
N ALA A 432 36.58 11.96 -12.83
CA ALA A 432 36.58 11.36 -14.17
C ALA A 432 36.63 9.82 -14.11
N ASP A 433 37.30 9.24 -13.11
CA ASP A 433 37.36 7.79 -12.95
C ASP A 433 36.03 7.21 -12.45
N ASP A 434 35.31 7.91 -11.56
CA ASP A 434 33.94 7.52 -11.15
C ASP A 434 32.99 7.50 -12.35
N CYS A 435 33.06 8.54 -13.18
CA CYS A 435 32.26 8.66 -14.40
C CYS A 435 32.62 7.57 -15.42
N ARG A 436 33.91 7.29 -15.60
CA ARG A 436 34.42 6.21 -16.46
C ARG A 436 33.93 4.84 -15.99
N ALA A 437 34.00 4.55 -14.70
CA ALA A 437 33.53 3.29 -14.13
C ALA A 437 32.02 3.12 -14.36
N THR A 438 31.25 4.17 -14.07
CA THR A 438 29.80 4.22 -14.31
C THR A 438 29.47 3.96 -15.78
N SER A 439 30.15 4.66 -16.69
CA SER A 439 30.00 4.52 -18.14
C SER A 439 30.29 3.08 -18.60
N ARG A 440 31.38 2.47 -18.14
CA ARG A 440 31.71 1.08 -18.47
C ARG A 440 30.66 0.08 -17.98
N VAL A 441 30.11 0.27 -16.78
CA VAL A 441 29.06 -0.61 -16.25
C VAL A 441 27.81 -0.51 -17.12
N ILE A 442 27.39 0.70 -17.51
CA ILE A 442 26.24 0.93 -18.40
C ILE A 442 26.49 0.32 -19.79
N GLN A 443 27.68 0.48 -20.38
CA GLN A 443 28.02 -0.09 -21.70
C GLN A 443 28.00 -1.62 -21.73
N ARG A 444 28.25 -2.25 -20.58
CA ARG A 444 28.26 -3.72 -20.44
C ARG A 444 26.86 -4.30 -20.27
N ASP A 445 25.86 -3.47 -20.00
CA ASP A 445 24.47 -3.90 -20.00
C ASP A 445 23.96 -4.01 -21.44
N HIS A 446 23.42 -5.17 -21.76
CA HIS A 446 22.81 -5.47 -23.07
C HIS A 446 21.28 -5.47 -22.98
N SER A 447 20.72 -4.99 -21.86
CA SER A 447 19.28 -4.83 -21.72
C SER A 447 18.78 -3.65 -22.58
N ASP A 448 17.55 -3.76 -23.08
CA ASP A 448 16.85 -2.64 -23.74
C ASP A 448 16.35 -1.58 -22.73
N THR A 449 16.60 -1.79 -21.43
CA THR A 449 16.12 -0.92 -20.36
C THR A 449 17.07 0.27 -20.19
N LYS A 450 16.55 1.49 -20.33
CA LYS A 450 17.34 2.69 -20.01
C LYS A 450 17.72 2.70 -18.53
N THR A 451 19.00 2.92 -18.24
CA THR A 451 19.49 3.08 -16.87
C THR A 451 19.13 4.46 -16.35
N GLN A 452 18.40 4.54 -15.24
CA GLN A 452 18.13 5.80 -14.56
C GLN A 452 19.40 6.23 -13.80
N LEU A 453 20.01 7.33 -14.22
CA LEU A 453 21.20 7.91 -13.60
C LEU A 453 20.81 9.16 -12.82
N ILE A 454 20.76 9.04 -11.48
CA ILE A 454 20.36 10.13 -10.59
C ILE A 454 21.60 10.79 -10.01
N LEU A 455 21.80 12.04 -10.39
CA LEU A 455 22.92 12.91 -10.07
C LEU A 455 22.44 14.21 -9.40
N GLN A 456 21.36 14.13 -8.62
CA GLN A 456 20.96 15.21 -7.72
C GLN A 456 22.01 15.35 -6.62
N ASP A 457 22.31 16.57 -6.20
CA ASP A 457 23.35 16.90 -5.23
C ASP A 457 24.75 16.37 -5.62
N CYS A 458 25.06 16.35 -6.92
CA CYS A 458 26.35 15.91 -7.46
C CYS A 458 27.04 17.01 -8.25
N GLU A 459 28.37 17.02 -8.20
CA GLU A 459 29.23 17.87 -9.04
C GLU A 459 30.12 17.00 -9.92
N ILE A 460 30.19 17.35 -11.21
CA ILE A 460 31.00 16.64 -12.21
C ILE A 460 31.82 17.68 -12.96
N HIS A 461 33.14 17.51 -13.01
CA HIS A 461 34.00 18.34 -13.86
C HIS A 461 33.92 17.89 -15.32
N THR A 462 34.30 18.78 -16.26
CA THR A 462 34.25 18.52 -17.71
C THR A 462 34.81 17.16 -18.13
N ALA A 463 35.98 16.77 -17.59
CA ALA A 463 36.59 15.48 -17.89
C ALA A 463 35.74 14.27 -17.48
N GLY A 464 34.91 14.38 -16.43
CA GLY A 464 33.93 13.35 -16.08
C GLY A 464 32.70 13.36 -16.98
N MET A 465 32.28 14.54 -17.46
CA MET A 465 31.19 14.65 -18.43
C MET A 465 31.54 13.95 -19.74
N ASP A 466 32.78 14.13 -20.21
CA ASP A 466 33.32 13.46 -21.41
C ASP A 466 33.25 11.93 -21.31
N GLU A 467 33.32 11.36 -20.11
CA GLU A 467 33.19 9.92 -19.87
C GLU A 467 31.72 9.44 -19.85
N LEU A 468 30.77 10.32 -19.54
CA LEU A 468 29.33 10.00 -19.49
C LEU A 468 28.63 10.18 -20.84
N PHE A 469 29.04 11.14 -21.67
CA PHE A 469 28.44 11.39 -22.98
C PHE A 469 28.27 10.12 -23.85
N PRO A 470 29.26 9.21 -23.94
CA PRO A 470 29.14 7.99 -24.73
C PRO A 470 28.01 7.04 -24.33
N VAL A 471 27.45 7.16 -23.12
CA VAL A 471 26.39 6.26 -22.61
C VAL A 471 25.04 6.93 -22.48
N LEU A 472 24.92 8.22 -22.78
CA LEU A 472 23.67 8.94 -22.58
C LEU A 472 22.51 8.36 -23.41
N HIS A 473 22.78 7.75 -24.56
CA HIS A 473 21.76 7.08 -25.38
C HIS A 473 21.02 5.96 -24.63
N SER A 474 21.65 5.31 -23.65
CA SER A 474 21.09 4.22 -22.82
C SER A 474 20.71 4.67 -21.42
N VAL A 475 20.69 5.99 -21.16
CA VAL A 475 20.43 6.55 -19.83
C VAL A 475 19.15 7.37 -19.82
N GLN A 476 18.47 7.40 -18.68
CA GLN A 476 17.53 8.45 -18.32
C GLN A 476 18.19 9.32 -17.24
N LEU A 477 18.52 10.57 -17.59
CA LEU A 477 19.30 11.46 -16.74
C LEU A 477 18.39 12.23 -15.78
N CYS A 478 18.69 12.18 -14.48
CA CYS A 478 18.01 12.98 -13.46
C CYS A 478 19.07 13.77 -12.67
N CYS A 479 19.22 15.06 -12.96
CA CYS A 479 20.23 15.91 -12.33
C CYS A 479 19.66 17.26 -11.92
N ASP A 480 20.40 17.99 -11.10
CA ASP A 480 20.05 19.37 -10.77
C ASP A 480 20.20 20.29 -11.97
N LYS A 481 19.48 21.41 -11.95
CA LYS A 481 19.54 22.44 -13.00
C LYS A 481 20.98 22.91 -13.24
N SER A 482 21.80 23.06 -12.19
CA SER A 482 23.21 23.46 -12.31
C SER A 482 24.03 22.49 -13.16
N LEU A 483 23.88 21.18 -12.92
CA LEU A 483 24.58 20.14 -13.66
C LEU A 483 24.02 19.99 -15.08
N LEU A 484 22.70 20.13 -15.25
CA LEU A 484 22.06 20.17 -16.57
C LEU A 484 22.61 21.32 -17.44
N LEU A 485 22.77 22.53 -16.88
CA LEU A 485 23.40 23.65 -17.59
C LEU A 485 24.83 23.32 -18.02
N GLN A 486 25.59 22.59 -17.19
CA GLN A 486 26.93 22.15 -17.55
C GLN A 486 26.90 21.16 -18.71
N PHE A 487 25.96 20.20 -18.75
CA PHE A 487 25.80 19.28 -19.88
C PHE A 487 25.47 20.06 -21.16
N LEU A 488 24.56 21.02 -21.08
CA LEU A 488 24.22 21.90 -22.20
C LEU A 488 25.39 22.78 -22.65
N ALA A 489 26.23 23.26 -21.74
CA ALA A 489 27.39 24.08 -22.12
C ALA A 489 28.49 23.27 -22.85
N HIS A 490 28.58 21.96 -22.57
CA HIS A 490 29.66 21.08 -23.06
C HIS A 490 29.24 20.15 -24.21
N VAL A 491 27.94 19.99 -24.48
CA VAL A 491 27.45 19.08 -25.53
C VAL A 491 27.99 19.45 -26.92
N ARG A 492 28.50 18.45 -27.63
CA ARG A 492 28.94 18.56 -29.03
C ARG A 492 27.84 18.12 -29.99
N PRO A 493 27.90 18.52 -31.29
CA PRO A 493 26.90 18.12 -32.27
C PRO A 493 26.69 16.60 -32.36
N GLU A 494 27.77 15.81 -32.27
CA GLU A 494 27.71 14.35 -32.28
C GLU A 494 27.07 13.72 -31.03
N GLU A 495 26.95 14.47 -29.93
CA GLU A 495 26.38 14.01 -28.66
C GLU A 495 24.95 14.51 -28.42
N ALA A 496 24.49 15.45 -29.24
CA ALA A 496 23.23 16.15 -29.05
C ALA A 496 22.02 15.22 -29.06
N GLU A 497 22.01 14.23 -29.96
CA GLU A 497 20.95 13.21 -30.03
C GLU A 497 20.92 12.35 -28.76
N SER A 498 22.08 11.89 -28.30
CA SER A 498 22.21 11.07 -27.08
C SER A 498 21.78 11.83 -25.83
N LEU A 499 22.23 13.09 -25.67
CA LEU A 499 21.81 13.92 -24.54
C LEU A 499 20.31 14.23 -24.62
N SER A 500 19.78 14.57 -25.80
CA SER A 500 18.35 14.78 -26.02
C SER A 500 17.54 13.54 -25.63
N GLY A 501 17.99 12.34 -26.00
CA GLY A 501 17.31 11.09 -25.65
C GLY A 501 17.42 10.70 -24.17
N ALA A 502 18.44 11.21 -23.47
CA ALA A 502 18.60 11.01 -22.02
C ALA A 502 17.72 11.94 -21.19
N LEU A 503 17.42 13.12 -21.74
CA LEU A 503 16.50 14.09 -21.16
C LEU A 503 15.05 13.64 -21.42
N GLY A 504 14.18 13.80 -20.43
CA GLY A 504 12.78 13.40 -20.53
C GLY A 504 11.96 14.30 -21.46
N GLU A 505 10.64 14.08 -21.49
CA GLU A 505 9.70 14.91 -22.28
C GLU A 505 9.50 16.31 -21.69
N GLU A 506 9.94 16.56 -20.45
CA GLU A 506 9.81 17.83 -19.76
C GLU A 506 11.21 18.34 -19.41
N LEU A 507 11.50 19.60 -19.77
CA LEU A 507 12.78 20.24 -19.50
C LEU A 507 12.56 21.57 -18.77
N ASP A 508 12.84 21.57 -17.47
CA ASP A 508 12.74 22.75 -16.61
C ASP A 508 14.11 23.42 -16.41
N LEU A 509 14.32 24.57 -17.06
CA LEU A 509 15.48 25.44 -16.86
C LEU A 509 15.12 26.72 -16.11
N SER A 510 13.92 26.80 -15.53
CA SER A 510 13.44 28.02 -14.88
C SER A 510 14.36 28.47 -13.75
N GLN A 511 14.44 29.79 -13.55
CA GLN A 511 15.25 30.45 -12.52
C GLN A 511 16.77 30.22 -12.65
N THR A 512 17.25 29.84 -13.83
CA THR A 512 18.68 29.69 -14.12
C THR A 512 19.27 30.90 -14.85
N GLN A 513 20.58 30.91 -15.11
CA GLN A 513 21.18 31.90 -16.02
C GLN A 513 21.65 31.21 -17.29
N LEU A 514 21.00 31.50 -18.42
CA LEU A 514 21.35 30.96 -19.72
C LEU A 514 22.37 31.86 -20.42
N ASP A 515 23.64 31.47 -20.36
CA ASP A 515 24.69 32.11 -21.14
C ASP A 515 24.63 31.70 -22.63
N PRO A 516 25.37 32.38 -23.53
CA PRO A 516 25.35 32.06 -24.96
C PRO A 516 25.81 30.64 -25.31
N GLN A 517 26.66 30.02 -24.48
CA GLN A 517 27.16 28.66 -24.71
C GLN A 517 26.09 27.63 -24.38
N VAL A 518 25.42 27.77 -23.23
CA VAL A 518 24.25 26.96 -22.85
C VAL A 518 23.14 27.11 -23.89
N CYS A 519 22.88 28.33 -24.38
CA CYS A 519 21.88 28.54 -25.44
C CYS A 519 22.22 27.76 -26.71
N ARG A 520 23.51 27.70 -27.11
CA ARG A 520 23.94 26.93 -28.28
C ARG A 520 23.72 25.43 -28.08
N GLY A 521 24.09 24.88 -26.93
CA GLY A 521 23.85 23.46 -26.64
C GLY A 521 22.37 23.12 -26.53
N LEU A 522 21.57 24.01 -25.93
CA LEU A 522 20.11 23.87 -25.90
C LEU A 522 19.54 23.81 -27.33
N VAL A 523 20.00 24.66 -28.24
CA VAL A 523 19.59 24.61 -29.65
C VAL A 523 19.95 23.27 -30.28
N LEU A 524 21.17 22.75 -30.04
CA LEU A 524 21.61 21.46 -30.58
C LEU A 524 20.71 20.32 -30.13
N ILE A 525 20.41 20.20 -28.83
CA ILE A 525 19.55 19.10 -28.35
C ILE A 525 18.11 19.24 -28.82
N LEU A 526 17.60 20.47 -28.96
CA LEU A 526 16.24 20.73 -29.39
C LEU A 526 15.99 20.32 -30.85
N GLU A 527 17.03 20.20 -31.69
CA GLU A 527 16.89 19.65 -33.05
C GLU A 527 16.46 18.18 -33.03
N TYR A 528 16.83 17.42 -31.99
CA TYR A 528 16.54 15.99 -31.84
C TYR A 528 15.36 15.68 -30.91
N CYS A 529 14.84 16.68 -30.19
CA CYS A 529 13.69 16.54 -29.31
C CYS A 529 12.36 16.39 -30.09
N GLU A 530 11.99 15.20 -30.54
CA GLU A 530 10.69 14.98 -31.22
C GLU A 530 9.50 14.94 -30.25
N GLY A 531 9.72 14.58 -28.98
CA GLY A 531 8.68 14.36 -27.96
C GLY A 531 8.64 15.38 -26.81
N LEU A 532 9.35 16.51 -26.88
CA LEU A 532 9.38 17.49 -25.79
C LEU A 532 7.99 18.14 -25.63
N THR A 533 7.34 17.83 -24.51
CA THR A 533 6.00 18.30 -24.19
C THR A 533 5.99 19.58 -23.37
N GLU A 534 7.07 19.90 -22.66
CA GLU A 534 7.21 21.12 -21.86
C GLU A 534 8.66 21.62 -21.83
N LEU A 535 8.85 22.91 -22.07
CA LEU A 535 10.13 23.60 -21.93
C LEU A 535 9.91 24.91 -21.20
N ASP A 536 10.38 24.97 -19.96
CA ASP A 536 10.29 26.14 -19.10
C ASP A 536 11.61 26.93 -19.08
N LEU A 537 11.58 28.12 -19.68
CA LEU A 537 12.66 29.10 -19.72
C LEU A 537 12.32 30.35 -18.91
N SER A 538 11.44 30.26 -17.92
CA SER A 538 11.05 31.39 -17.09
C SER A 538 12.19 31.83 -16.18
N GLN A 539 12.31 33.15 -15.96
CA GLN A 539 13.30 33.78 -15.08
C GLN A 539 14.76 33.42 -15.44
N CYS A 540 15.03 33.14 -16.72
CA CYS A 540 16.33 32.72 -17.23
C CYS A 540 17.31 33.87 -17.56
N ARG A 541 16.88 35.12 -17.32
CA ARG A 541 17.58 36.37 -17.72
C ARG A 541 17.83 36.49 -19.24
N LEU A 542 17.01 35.83 -20.06
CA LEU A 542 17.11 35.88 -21.52
C LEU A 542 16.98 37.33 -22.03
N THR A 543 17.80 37.68 -23.02
CA THR A 543 17.74 38.95 -23.75
C THR A 543 17.29 38.71 -25.18
N ASP A 544 16.94 39.76 -25.92
CA ASP A 544 16.60 39.65 -27.35
C ASP A 544 17.71 38.98 -28.18
N HIS A 545 18.98 39.14 -27.77
CA HIS A 545 20.11 38.50 -28.42
C HIS A 545 20.18 36.98 -28.12
N SER A 546 19.94 36.59 -26.87
CA SER A 546 19.83 35.18 -26.48
C SER A 546 18.64 34.51 -27.18
N LEU A 547 17.53 35.25 -27.32
CA LEU A 547 16.33 34.80 -28.01
C LEU A 547 16.62 34.52 -29.49
N ASP A 548 17.43 35.34 -30.16
CA ASP A 548 17.81 35.13 -31.57
C ASP A 548 18.45 33.75 -31.83
N LEU A 549 19.16 33.19 -30.84
CA LEU A 549 19.71 31.84 -30.92
C LEU A 549 18.62 30.76 -30.82
N LEU A 550 17.59 30.99 -30.01
CA LEU A 550 16.52 30.04 -29.72
C LEU A 550 15.37 30.07 -30.74
N LEU A 551 15.30 31.11 -31.60
CA LEU A 551 14.22 31.29 -32.58
C LEU A 551 13.92 30.04 -33.43
N PRO A 552 14.91 29.25 -33.92
CA PRO A 552 14.62 28.07 -34.75
C PRO A 552 13.75 27.03 -34.03
N ASN A 553 13.92 26.90 -32.71
CA ASN A 553 13.27 25.88 -31.88
C ASN A 553 12.21 26.47 -30.92
N LEU A 554 11.87 27.75 -31.07
CA LEU A 554 10.94 28.47 -30.21
C LEU A 554 9.54 27.83 -30.19
N HIS A 555 9.19 27.08 -31.25
CA HIS A 555 7.92 26.36 -31.32
C HIS A 555 7.76 25.25 -30.26
N LYS A 556 8.85 24.84 -29.61
CA LYS A 556 8.87 23.88 -28.50
C LYS A 556 8.87 24.56 -27.12
N VAL A 557 9.10 25.89 -27.06
CA VAL A 557 9.18 26.66 -25.82
C VAL A 557 7.80 27.13 -25.38
N GLN A 558 7.44 26.90 -24.12
CA GLN A 558 6.08 27.18 -23.61
C GLN A 558 6.04 28.31 -22.59
N ASN A 559 7.09 28.44 -21.77
CA ASN A 559 7.17 29.46 -20.73
C ASN A 559 8.44 30.32 -20.88
N ILE A 560 8.27 31.62 -21.10
CA ILE A 560 9.37 32.61 -21.23
C ILE A 560 9.13 33.78 -20.24
N ASP A 561 8.40 33.52 -19.15
CA ASP A 561 8.06 34.55 -18.16
C ASP A 561 9.29 35.12 -17.44
N GLY A 562 9.23 36.37 -17.00
CA GLY A 562 10.24 36.97 -16.11
C GLY A 562 11.63 37.13 -16.71
N ASN A 563 11.73 37.29 -18.03
CA ASN A 563 12.98 37.51 -18.75
C ASN A 563 13.20 39.00 -19.08
N ASN A 564 14.30 39.34 -19.79
CA ASN A 564 14.63 40.71 -20.22
C ASN A 564 14.27 40.94 -21.71
N ILE A 565 13.21 40.30 -22.22
CA ILE A 565 12.77 40.45 -23.61
C ILE A 565 12.11 41.82 -23.82
N THR A 566 12.50 42.53 -24.88
CA THR A 566 11.94 43.84 -25.25
C THR A 566 10.87 43.72 -26.33
N ASP A 567 10.22 44.83 -26.71
CA ASP A 567 9.27 44.89 -27.83
C ASP A 567 9.83 44.29 -29.13
N ALA A 568 11.13 44.46 -29.41
CA ALA A 568 11.77 43.91 -30.60
C ALA A 568 11.83 42.37 -30.57
N GLY A 569 12.22 41.79 -29.42
CA GLY A 569 12.16 40.35 -29.21
C GLY A 569 10.73 39.81 -29.26
N ALA A 570 9.79 40.53 -28.63
CA ALA A 570 8.38 40.16 -28.58
C ALA A 570 7.74 40.12 -29.99
N GLN A 571 8.09 41.06 -30.88
CA GLN A 571 7.67 41.03 -32.29
C GLN A 571 8.20 39.80 -33.04
N LYS A 572 9.44 39.38 -32.77
CA LYS A 572 10.02 38.16 -33.37
C LYS A 572 9.25 36.92 -32.93
N ILE A 573 8.95 36.79 -31.62
CA ILE A 573 8.13 35.71 -31.07
C ILE A 573 6.76 35.69 -31.74
N HIS A 574 6.07 36.84 -31.78
CA HIS A 574 4.78 36.98 -32.44
C HIS A 574 4.82 36.49 -33.90
N SER A 575 5.86 36.86 -34.66
CA SER A 575 6.01 36.44 -36.06
C SER A 575 6.16 34.92 -36.23
N ILE A 576 6.77 34.23 -35.26
CA ILE A 576 6.97 32.77 -35.31
C ILE A 576 5.70 32.03 -34.90
N VAL A 577 5.02 32.50 -33.85
CA VAL A 577 3.77 31.90 -33.35
C VAL A 577 2.64 32.05 -34.35
N THR A 578 2.55 33.21 -35.02
CA THR A 578 1.56 33.40 -36.10
C THR A 578 1.82 32.52 -37.32
N ARG A 579 3.07 32.14 -37.59
CA ARG A 579 3.45 31.25 -38.70
C ARG A 579 3.32 29.76 -38.38
N ASN A 580 3.27 29.37 -37.11
CA ASN A 580 3.23 27.98 -36.67
C ASN A 580 1.95 27.69 -35.88
N SER A 581 1.03 26.92 -36.46
CA SER A 581 -0.25 26.54 -35.84
C SER A 581 -0.11 25.54 -34.69
N ASN A 582 1.01 24.82 -34.61
CA ASN A 582 1.23 23.76 -33.63
C ASN A 582 1.74 24.26 -32.28
N ILE A 583 2.11 25.55 -32.20
CA ILE A 583 2.51 26.17 -30.94
C ILE A 583 1.27 26.33 -30.08
N LYS A 584 1.33 25.77 -28.87
CA LYS A 584 0.30 25.90 -27.83
C LYS A 584 0.33 27.33 -27.24
N THR A 585 0.11 27.44 -25.93
CA THR A 585 0.17 28.71 -25.22
C THR A 585 1.62 29.14 -25.01
N VAL A 586 1.91 30.43 -25.24
CA VAL A 586 3.21 31.07 -24.95
C VAL A 586 2.99 32.12 -23.87
N ARG A 587 3.66 31.93 -22.72
CA ARG A 587 3.63 32.89 -21.60
C ARG A 587 4.78 33.89 -21.69
N LEU A 588 4.45 35.19 -21.60
CA LEU A 588 5.40 36.31 -21.70
C LEU A 588 5.27 37.31 -20.54
N PHE A 589 4.75 36.89 -19.38
CA PHE A 589 4.58 37.74 -18.21
C PHE A 589 5.91 38.32 -17.71
N ASN A 590 5.87 39.51 -17.09
CA ASN A 590 7.02 40.13 -16.42
C ASN A 590 8.28 40.30 -17.30
N ASN A 591 8.10 40.53 -18.61
CA ASN A 591 9.15 40.95 -19.55
C ASN A 591 9.17 42.48 -19.73
N ARG A 592 10.14 43.02 -20.49
CA ARG A 592 10.27 44.47 -20.79
C ARG A 592 9.46 44.86 -22.05
N ILE A 593 8.21 44.39 -22.12
CA ILE A 593 7.31 44.60 -23.27
C ILE A 593 6.33 45.73 -22.94
N GLU A 594 6.43 46.83 -23.68
CA GLU A 594 5.56 48.01 -23.57
C GLU A 594 4.40 47.90 -24.57
N SER A 595 4.67 47.41 -25.79
CA SER A 595 3.73 47.39 -26.91
C SER A 595 2.94 46.08 -26.99
N ARG A 596 1.78 46.03 -26.34
CA ARG A 596 1.02 44.77 -26.14
C ARG A 596 -0.12 44.53 -27.13
N GLU A 597 -0.44 45.52 -27.96
CA GLU A 597 -1.60 45.48 -28.86
C GLU A 597 -1.55 44.28 -29.83
N ILE A 598 -0.34 43.92 -30.30
CA ILE A 598 -0.13 42.82 -31.24
C ILE A 598 -0.48 41.43 -30.67
N PHE A 599 -0.47 41.24 -29.35
CA PHE A 599 -0.75 39.96 -28.71
C PHE A 599 -2.23 39.78 -28.35
N SER A 600 -2.96 40.88 -28.19
CA SER A 600 -4.36 40.90 -27.71
C SER A 600 -5.35 40.15 -28.64
N THR A 601 -4.96 39.94 -29.90
CA THR A 601 -5.80 39.30 -30.92
C THR A 601 -5.55 37.81 -31.08
N ASP A 602 -4.49 37.25 -30.48
CA ASP A 602 -4.14 35.83 -30.60
C ASP A 602 -4.26 35.14 -29.22
N PRO A 603 -5.25 34.25 -29.02
CA PRO A 603 -5.54 33.65 -27.72
C PRO A 603 -4.45 32.70 -27.22
N ARG A 604 -3.42 32.43 -28.03
CA ARG A 604 -2.26 31.63 -27.64
C ARG A 604 -1.25 32.40 -26.79
N PHE A 605 -1.36 33.73 -26.71
CA PHE A 605 -0.47 34.54 -25.89
C PHE A 605 -1.08 34.87 -24.52
N GLU A 606 -0.34 34.55 -23.48
CA GLU A 606 -0.64 34.97 -22.10
C GLU A 606 0.35 36.09 -21.71
N ILE A 607 -0.15 37.32 -21.61
CA ILE A 607 0.62 38.53 -21.25
C ILE A 607 -0.22 39.40 -20.29
N CYS A 608 0.37 39.89 -19.18
CA CYS A 608 -0.27 40.79 -18.20
C CYS A 608 0.50 42.09 -18.05
#